data_AF-A0A536DQI5-F1
#
_entry.id   AF-A0A536DQI5-F1
#
_cell.length_a   1.000
_cell.length_b   1.000
_cell.length_c   1.000
_cell.angle_alpha   90.00
_cell.angle_beta   90.00
_cell.angle_gamma   90.00
#
_symmetry.space_group_name_H-M   'P 1'
#
loop_
_entity.id
_entity.type
_entity.pdbx_description
1 polymer ?
#
loop_
_entity_poly.entity_id
_entity_poly.type
_entity_poly.pdbx_seq_one_letter_code
_entity_poly.pdbx_strand_id
1 'polypeptide(L)'
;MLCSDNARPMHMRLRLWAPPRDLPGSLESEWRLVAVRWSGIVLMAPALQLLNLETHRLVAAYGVLGGAAVYNLFVQAALWRRPGLLTSGYLTTLGDGLLNVAMISLGGGFDTPFYFLLYTVTIAAAMRYGYGPTAAGSAIFVVCDLLELRLAGKAPDGPFLLRSGFLALTGILASHLREQAWRAQSALHDQLRQAEHEALHDRLTGLPNRSLLLNRIQQAIATASETGRGLALLVVDLDRFKEVNDTLGHHYGDMLLPQAGARFVQALPSQ
;
A
#
# COMPACT_ATOMS: atom_id res chain seq x y z
N MET A 1 -32.71 -0.79 -26.48
CA MET A 1 -31.62 0.13 -26.90
C MET A 1 -31.16 0.87 -25.65
N LEU A 2 -30.08 0.40 -25.03
CA LEU A 2 -29.18 1.11 -24.12
C LEU A 2 -28.02 0.15 -23.81
N CYS A 3 -26.81 0.59 -24.11
CA CYS A 3 -25.54 -0.12 -24.01
C CYS A 3 -25.27 -0.70 -22.62
N SER A 4 -24.61 -1.85 -22.60
CA SER A 4 -23.74 -2.25 -21.49
C SER A 4 -22.53 -2.95 -22.08
N ASP A 5 -21.46 -2.17 -22.20
CA ASP A 5 -20.12 -2.56 -22.62
C ASP A 5 -19.65 -3.86 -21.96
N ASN A 6 -19.40 -4.89 -22.76
CA ASN A 6 -18.64 -6.06 -22.33
C ASN A 6 -17.43 -6.29 -23.25
N ALA A 7 -16.71 -5.20 -23.55
CA ALA A 7 -15.41 -5.24 -24.20
C ALA A 7 -14.40 -4.53 -23.29
N ARG A 8 -13.94 -5.20 -22.24
CA ARG A 8 -12.68 -4.79 -21.59
C ARG A 8 -11.53 -5.24 -22.51
N PRO A 9 -10.76 -4.31 -23.09
CA PRO A 9 -9.64 -4.69 -23.93
C PRO A 9 -8.63 -5.46 -23.09
N MET A 10 -8.18 -6.58 -23.66
CA MET A 10 -7.18 -7.49 -23.12
C MET A 10 -5.81 -6.79 -23.16
N HIS A 11 -5.61 -5.78 -22.30
CA HIS A 11 -4.28 -5.25 -22.04
C HIS A 11 -3.47 -6.39 -21.45
N MET A 12 -2.41 -6.79 -22.16
CA MET A 12 -1.33 -7.63 -21.69
C MET A 12 -0.77 -7.01 -20.41
N ARG A 13 -1.41 -7.31 -19.26
CA ARG A 13 -0.92 -6.96 -17.94
C ARG A 13 0.44 -7.62 -17.86
N LEU A 14 1.50 -6.82 -17.90
CA LEU A 14 2.84 -7.25 -17.51
C LEU A 14 2.68 -8.01 -16.19
N ARG A 15 2.82 -9.35 -16.23
CA ARG A 15 2.63 -10.24 -15.08
C ARG A 15 3.47 -9.81 -13.86
N LEU A 16 4.52 -9.03 -14.09
CA LEU A 16 5.43 -8.47 -13.09
C LEU A 16 4.88 -7.21 -12.39
N TRP A 17 3.93 -6.47 -12.96
CA TRP A 17 3.41 -5.23 -12.37
C TRP A 17 2.18 -5.44 -11.49
N ALA A 18 1.36 -6.45 -11.80
CA ALA A 18 0.19 -6.80 -11.01
C ALA A 18 0.62 -7.69 -9.83
N PRO A 19 0.40 -7.27 -8.56
CA PRO A 19 0.73 -8.09 -7.40
C PRO A 19 -0.16 -9.35 -7.35
N PRO A 20 0.32 -10.44 -6.72
CA PRO A 20 -0.49 -11.61 -6.41
C PRO A 20 -1.68 -11.23 -5.51
N ARG A 21 -2.80 -11.97 -5.64
CA ARG A 21 -4.05 -11.66 -4.90
C ARG A 21 -3.94 -11.86 -3.38
N ASP A 22 -2.97 -12.65 -2.94
CA ASP A 22 -2.69 -13.04 -1.56
C ASP A 22 -1.61 -12.19 -0.88
N LEU A 23 -1.01 -11.24 -1.61
CA LEU A 23 0.02 -10.37 -1.05
C LEU A 23 -0.63 -9.30 -0.14
N PRO A 24 -0.09 -9.06 1.06
CA PRO A 24 -0.55 -7.97 1.91
C PRO A 24 -0.48 -6.62 1.19
N GLY A 25 -1.51 -5.79 1.33
CA GLY A 25 -1.59 -4.47 0.69
C GLY A 25 -0.38 -3.55 0.97
N SER A 26 0.26 -3.70 2.14
CA SER A 26 1.48 -2.97 2.53
C SER A 26 2.71 -3.34 1.70
N LEU A 27 2.70 -4.47 0.98
CA LEU A 27 3.82 -4.98 0.17
C LEU A 27 3.56 -4.86 -1.34
N GLU A 28 2.39 -4.38 -1.77
CA GLU A 28 2.10 -4.17 -3.20
C GLU A 28 3.09 -3.20 -3.87
N SER A 29 3.45 -2.13 -3.18
CA SER A 29 4.47 -1.21 -3.67
C SER A 29 5.81 -1.92 -3.84
N GLU A 30 6.15 -2.85 -2.94
CA GLU A 30 7.43 -3.56 -3.02
C GLU A 30 7.50 -4.53 -4.19
N TRP A 31 6.38 -5.16 -4.50
CA TRP A 31 6.26 -5.97 -5.70
C TRP A 31 6.57 -5.18 -6.98
N ARG A 32 5.99 -3.99 -7.12
CA ARG A 32 6.23 -3.12 -8.28
C ARG A 32 7.68 -2.63 -8.33
N LEU A 33 8.28 -2.36 -7.18
CA LEU A 33 9.69 -1.96 -7.08
C LEU A 33 10.66 -3.04 -7.52
N VAL A 34 10.36 -4.33 -7.33
CA VAL A 34 11.15 -5.42 -7.89
C VAL A 34 11.25 -5.31 -9.42
N ALA A 35 10.14 -4.97 -10.09
CA ALA A 35 10.14 -4.74 -11.53
C ALA A 35 10.97 -3.49 -11.91
N VAL A 36 10.83 -2.39 -11.16
CA VAL A 36 11.62 -1.16 -11.37
C VAL A 36 13.13 -1.42 -11.21
N ARG A 37 13.53 -2.19 -10.18
CA ARG A 37 14.94 -2.59 -9.96
C ARG A 37 15.48 -3.39 -11.13
N TRP A 38 14.71 -4.35 -11.67
CA TRP A 38 15.09 -5.10 -12.86
C TRP A 38 15.27 -4.20 -14.09
N SER A 39 14.35 -3.26 -14.32
CA SER A 39 14.49 -2.28 -15.40
C SER A 39 15.76 -1.43 -15.25
N GLY A 40 16.07 -0.99 -14.03
CA GLY A 40 17.31 -0.25 -13.73
C GLY A 40 18.57 -1.05 -14.03
N ILE A 41 18.62 -2.33 -13.62
CA ILE A 41 19.75 -3.22 -13.89
C ILE A 41 19.95 -3.43 -15.40
N VAL A 42 18.86 -3.70 -16.13
CA VAL A 42 18.88 -3.90 -17.59
C VAL A 42 19.35 -2.63 -18.31
N LEU A 43 18.95 -1.45 -17.84
CA LEU A 43 19.36 -0.17 -18.41
C LEU A 43 20.84 0.14 -18.12
N MET A 44 21.30 -0.10 -16.90
CA MET A 44 22.66 0.26 -16.46
C MET A 44 23.74 -0.67 -17.01
N ALA A 45 23.45 -1.97 -17.19
CA ALA A 45 24.43 -2.94 -17.66
C ALA A 45 25.13 -2.56 -18.99
N PRO A 46 24.44 -2.12 -20.06
CA PRO A 46 25.09 -1.60 -21.26
C PRO A 46 25.65 -0.18 -21.07
N ALA A 47 25.02 0.65 -20.25
CA ALA A 47 25.46 2.03 -20.01
C ALA A 47 26.86 2.11 -19.39
N LEU A 48 27.24 1.15 -18.54
CA LEU A 48 28.58 1.09 -17.94
C LEU A 48 29.70 1.00 -18.99
N GLN A 49 29.47 0.36 -20.13
CA GLN A 49 30.47 0.28 -21.20
C GLN A 49 30.71 1.62 -21.88
N LEU A 50 29.70 2.49 -21.88
CA LEU A 50 29.76 3.84 -22.45
C LEU A 50 30.47 4.84 -21.53
N LEU A 51 30.65 4.51 -20.23
CA LEU A 51 31.29 5.38 -19.25
C LEU A 51 32.82 5.40 -19.33
N ASN A 52 33.43 4.64 -20.25
CA ASN A 52 34.87 4.65 -20.52
C ASN A 52 35.75 4.50 -19.25
N LEU A 53 35.31 3.64 -18.32
CA LEU A 53 35.97 3.42 -17.03
C LEU A 53 37.21 2.53 -17.16
N GLU A 54 38.17 2.69 -16.25
CA GLU A 54 39.30 1.76 -16.11
C GLU A 54 38.81 0.34 -15.80
N THR A 55 39.51 -0.68 -16.32
CA THR A 55 39.08 -2.09 -16.27
C THR A 55 38.73 -2.57 -14.85
N HIS A 56 39.47 -2.16 -13.83
CA HIS A 56 39.20 -2.56 -12.45
C HIS A 56 37.91 -1.94 -11.89
N ARG A 57 37.62 -0.67 -12.23
CA ARG A 57 36.36 0.00 -11.85
C ARG A 57 35.18 -0.56 -12.61
N LEU A 58 35.37 -0.89 -13.89
CA LEU A 58 34.36 -1.53 -14.72
C LEU A 58 33.97 -2.90 -14.16
N VAL A 59 34.95 -3.74 -13.80
CA VAL A 59 34.72 -5.05 -13.16
C VAL A 59 33.99 -4.89 -11.83
N ALA A 60 34.40 -3.93 -11.00
CA ALA A 60 33.73 -3.65 -9.74
C ALA A 60 32.28 -3.18 -9.93
N ALA A 61 32.01 -2.33 -10.93
CA ALA A 61 30.67 -1.85 -11.24
C ALA A 61 29.74 -2.98 -11.72
N TYR A 62 30.23 -3.90 -12.55
CA TYR A 62 29.50 -5.11 -12.90
C TYR A 62 29.29 -6.04 -11.70
N GLY A 63 30.25 -6.10 -10.77
CA GLY A 63 30.09 -6.81 -9.50
C GLY A 63 28.94 -6.25 -8.66
N VAL A 64 28.83 -4.92 -8.54
CA VAL A 64 27.71 -4.27 -7.82
C VAL A 64 26.37 -4.52 -8.52
N LEU A 65 26.31 -4.45 -9.85
CA LEU A 65 25.10 -4.80 -10.61
C LEU A 65 24.70 -6.27 -10.42
N GLY A 66 25.66 -7.19 -10.43
CA GLY A 66 25.43 -8.60 -10.14
C GLY A 66 24.90 -8.82 -8.71
N GLY A 67 25.49 -8.14 -7.73
CA GLY A 67 25.01 -8.11 -6.35
C GLY A 67 23.58 -7.56 -6.24
N ALA A 68 23.27 -6.49 -6.96
CA ALA A 68 21.93 -5.92 -7.02
C ALA A 68 20.91 -6.90 -7.62
N ALA A 69 21.28 -7.66 -8.66
CA ALA A 69 20.43 -8.70 -9.24
C ALA A 69 20.16 -9.85 -8.25
N VAL A 70 21.18 -10.34 -7.55
CA VAL A 70 21.05 -11.38 -6.52
C VAL A 70 20.16 -10.90 -5.36
N TYR A 71 20.39 -9.67 -4.89
CA TYR A 71 19.56 -9.06 -3.86
C TYR A 71 18.10 -8.91 -4.32
N ASN A 72 17.86 -8.46 -5.56
CA ASN A 72 16.51 -8.31 -6.08
C ASN A 72 15.79 -9.66 -6.23
N LEU A 73 16.51 -10.71 -6.64
CA LEU A 73 16.00 -12.09 -6.63
C LEU A 73 15.65 -12.56 -5.21
N PHE A 74 16.49 -12.25 -4.23
CA PHE A 74 16.22 -12.56 -2.83
C PHE A 74 14.95 -11.86 -2.34
N VAL A 75 14.78 -10.56 -2.60
CA VAL A 75 13.58 -9.81 -2.23
C VAL A 75 12.34 -10.40 -2.92
N GLN A 76 12.44 -10.71 -4.21
CA GLN A 76 11.37 -11.35 -4.97
C GLN A 76 10.97 -12.71 -4.37
N ALA A 77 11.95 -13.55 -4.01
CA ALA A 77 11.70 -14.83 -3.36
C ALA A 77 11.11 -14.66 -1.95
N ALA A 78 11.58 -13.66 -1.18
CA ALA A 78 11.09 -13.36 0.15
C ALA A 78 9.63 -12.86 0.15
N LEU A 79 9.23 -12.06 -0.85
CA LEU A 79 7.83 -11.64 -1.03
C LEU A 79 6.89 -12.84 -1.16
N TRP A 80 7.29 -13.88 -1.89
CA TRP A 80 6.49 -15.09 -2.08
C TRP A 80 6.53 -16.05 -0.89
N ARG A 81 7.69 -16.24 -0.26
CA ARG A 81 7.89 -17.31 0.74
C ARG A 81 7.70 -16.85 2.18
N ARG A 82 8.12 -15.62 2.51
CA ARG A 82 8.12 -15.07 3.88
C ARG A 82 7.91 -13.55 3.86
N PRO A 83 6.72 -13.07 3.45
CA PRO A 83 6.44 -11.63 3.33
C PRO A 83 6.64 -10.87 4.64
N GLY A 84 6.45 -11.52 5.79
CA GLY A 84 6.68 -10.94 7.13
C GLY A 84 8.08 -10.32 7.31
N LEU A 85 9.12 -10.86 6.67
CA LEU A 85 10.49 -10.32 6.75
C LEU A 85 10.62 -8.91 6.15
N LEU A 86 9.74 -8.54 5.20
CA LEU A 86 9.81 -7.29 4.45
C LEU A 86 8.84 -6.23 4.96
N THR A 87 7.94 -6.60 5.89
CA THR A 87 6.90 -5.71 6.42
C THR A 87 7.46 -4.52 7.18
N SER A 88 8.58 -4.71 7.89
CA SER A 88 9.24 -3.63 8.64
C SER A 88 9.92 -2.61 7.72
N GLY A 89 10.20 -2.97 6.47
CA GLY A 89 10.85 -2.11 5.48
C GLY A 89 12.33 -1.78 5.71
N TYR A 90 12.88 -2.14 6.87
CA TYR A 90 14.30 -1.93 7.17
C TYR A 90 15.19 -2.75 6.24
N LEU A 91 14.89 -4.04 6.05
CA LEU A 91 15.73 -4.92 5.24
C LEU A 91 15.92 -4.40 3.81
N THR A 92 14.83 -3.94 3.19
CA THR A 92 14.84 -3.45 1.81
C THR A 92 15.41 -2.05 1.70
N THR A 93 15.12 -1.17 2.66
CA THR A 93 15.69 0.19 2.67
C THR A 93 17.20 0.16 2.89
N LEU A 94 17.68 -0.69 3.79
CA LEU A 94 19.11 -0.90 4.04
C LEU A 94 19.80 -1.58 2.86
N GLY A 95 19.18 -2.63 2.29
CA GLY A 95 19.71 -3.32 1.11
C GLY A 95 19.82 -2.41 -0.11
N ASP A 96 18.74 -1.68 -0.43
CA ASP A 96 18.75 -0.66 -1.49
C ASP A 96 19.82 0.40 -1.18
N GLY A 97 19.90 0.87 0.06
CA GLY A 97 20.85 1.88 0.46
C GLY A 97 22.31 1.48 0.28
N LEU A 98 22.70 0.30 0.75
CA LEU A 98 24.08 -0.21 0.64
C LEU A 98 24.51 -0.38 -0.81
N LEU A 99 23.63 -0.89 -1.68
CA LEU A 99 23.93 -1.04 -3.10
C LEU A 99 24.15 0.31 -3.79
N ASN A 100 23.34 1.31 -3.45
CA ASN A 100 23.48 2.65 -4.03
C ASN A 100 24.73 3.38 -3.51
N VAL A 101 25.06 3.24 -2.22
CA VAL A 101 26.33 3.74 -1.68
C VAL A 101 27.52 3.07 -2.37
N ALA A 102 27.51 1.75 -2.53
CA ALA A 102 28.57 1.04 -3.25
C ALA A 102 28.74 1.54 -4.69
N MET A 103 27.62 1.79 -5.38
CA MET A 103 27.64 2.35 -6.74
C MET A 103 28.20 3.77 -6.78
N ILE A 104 27.87 4.62 -5.80
CA ILE A 104 28.40 6.00 -5.69
C ILE A 104 29.90 5.99 -5.44
N SER A 105 30.37 5.16 -4.49
CA SER A 105 31.80 5.05 -4.20
C SER A 105 32.61 4.57 -5.41
N LEU A 106 32.05 3.67 -6.24
CA LEU A 106 32.67 3.26 -7.51
C LEU A 106 32.61 4.35 -8.59
N GLY A 107 31.54 5.15 -8.61
CA GLY A 107 31.27 6.21 -9.57
C GLY A 107 32.09 7.48 -9.36
N GLY A 108 32.98 7.53 -8.37
CA GLY A 108 33.83 8.67 -8.04
C GLY A 108 33.49 9.36 -6.71
N GLY A 109 32.64 8.75 -5.89
CA GLY A 109 32.33 9.22 -4.54
C GLY A 109 31.12 10.15 -4.45
N PHE A 110 30.89 10.68 -3.25
CA PHE A 110 29.70 11.49 -2.92
C PHE A 110 29.72 12.90 -3.53
N ASP A 111 30.87 13.33 -4.07
CA ASP A 111 31.00 14.61 -4.79
C ASP A 111 30.48 14.53 -6.24
N THR A 112 30.09 13.34 -6.70
CA THR A 112 29.60 13.11 -8.06
C THR A 112 28.08 13.28 -8.17
N PRO A 113 27.54 13.52 -9.39
CA PRO A 113 26.09 13.56 -9.61
C PRO A 113 25.35 12.27 -9.21
N PHE A 114 26.05 11.13 -9.05
CA PHE A 114 25.45 9.89 -8.57
C PHE A 114 24.84 10.02 -7.17
N TYR A 115 25.27 10.99 -6.37
CA TYR A 115 24.67 11.30 -5.08
C TYR A 115 23.15 11.56 -5.17
N PHE A 116 22.66 12.14 -6.28
CA PHE A 116 21.23 12.42 -6.45
C PHE A 116 20.35 11.17 -6.39
N LEU A 117 20.92 10.00 -6.66
CA LEU A 117 20.24 8.72 -6.56
C LEU A 117 19.76 8.41 -5.13
N LEU A 118 20.49 8.90 -4.11
CA LEU A 118 20.12 8.71 -2.70
C LEU A 118 18.84 9.46 -2.33
N TYR A 119 18.54 10.60 -2.98
CA TYR A 119 17.25 11.28 -2.81
C TYR A 119 16.11 10.42 -3.33
N THR A 120 16.25 9.85 -4.53
CA THR A 120 15.23 8.99 -5.12
C THR A 120 14.96 7.76 -4.25
N VAL A 121 16.01 7.13 -3.72
CA VAL A 121 15.88 5.97 -2.81
C VAL A 121 15.24 6.39 -1.49
N THR A 122 15.60 7.56 -0.95
CA THR A 122 15.01 8.10 0.28
C THR A 122 13.52 8.40 0.10
N ILE A 123 13.13 9.02 -1.02
CA ILE A 123 11.72 9.27 -1.35
C ILE A 123 10.98 7.93 -1.50
N ALA A 124 11.55 6.96 -2.20
CA ALA A 124 10.94 5.65 -2.35
C ALA A 124 10.73 4.96 -0.98
N ALA A 125 11.72 4.99 -0.09
CA ALA A 125 11.62 4.45 1.26
C ALA A 125 10.52 5.17 2.07
N ALA A 126 10.47 6.51 1.99
CA ALA A 126 9.48 7.33 2.68
C ALA A 126 8.05 7.01 2.24
N MET A 127 7.83 6.90 0.94
CA MET A 127 6.53 6.58 0.37
C MET A 127 6.05 5.17 0.73
N ARG A 128 6.96 4.22 0.94
CA ARG A 128 6.61 2.83 1.32
C ARG A 128 6.39 2.67 2.81
N TYR A 129 7.34 3.16 3.60
CA TYR A 129 7.47 2.79 5.01
C TYR A 129 7.37 3.95 5.98
N GLY A 130 7.29 5.19 5.48
CA GLY A 130 7.21 6.38 6.30
C GLY A 130 8.51 6.67 7.03
N TYR A 131 8.43 7.19 8.25
CA TYR A 131 9.57 7.79 8.95
C TYR A 131 10.66 6.79 9.34
N GLY A 132 10.31 5.62 9.87
CA GLY A 132 11.26 4.71 10.53
C GLY A 132 12.41 4.24 9.61
N PRO A 133 12.14 3.42 8.58
CA PRO A 133 13.16 2.96 7.66
C PRO A 133 13.84 4.10 6.89
N THR A 134 13.11 5.16 6.55
CA THR A 134 13.66 6.32 5.85
C THR A 134 14.71 7.04 6.68
N ALA A 135 14.43 7.31 7.95
CA ALA A 135 15.38 7.94 8.85
C ALA A 135 16.64 7.09 9.04
N ALA A 136 16.49 5.77 9.17
CA ALA A 136 17.62 4.85 9.25
C ALA A 136 18.46 4.83 7.97
N GLY A 137 17.82 4.79 6.80
CA GLY A 137 18.50 4.85 5.50
C GLY A 137 19.25 6.17 5.30
N SER A 138 18.59 7.32 5.53
CA SER A 138 19.22 8.63 5.43
C SER A 138 20.39 8.80 6.41
N ALA A 139 20.27 8.29 7.65
CA ALA A 139 21.36 8.33 8.61
C ALA A 139 22.58 7.55 8.11
N ILE A 140 22.38 6.37 7.53
CA ILE A 140 23.46 5.57 6.95
C ILE A 140 24.12 6.32 5.80
N PHE A 141 23.35 6.95 4.92
CA PHE A 141 23.90 7.75 3.82
C PHE A 141 24.79 8.88 4.31
N VAL A 142 24.33 9.64 5.31
CA VAL A 142 25.11 10.72 5.92
C VAL A 142 26.37 10.18 6.62
N VAL A 143 26.28 9.03 7.29
CA VAL A 143 27.44 8.40 7.94
C VAL A 143 28.46 7.92 6.91
N CYS A 144 28.03 7.30 5.81
CA CYS A 144 28.93 6.85 4.73
C CYS A 144 29.64 8.03 4.06
N ASP A 145 28.89 9.10 3.78
CA ASP A 145 29.44 10.34 3.22
C ASP A 145 30.48 10.97 4.16
N LEU A 146 30.15 11.07 5.45
CA LEU A 146 31.08 11.57 6.46
C LEU A 146 32.33 10.69 6.56
N LEU A 147 32.16 9.37 6.51
CA LEU A 147 33.28 8.43 6.57
C LEU A 147 34.21 8.60 5.36
N GLU A 148 33.68 8.80 4.16
CA GLU A 148 34.49 9.07 2.95
C GLU A 148 35.34 10.34 3.11
N LEU A 149 34.76 11.42 3.65
CA LEU A 149 35.51 12.65 3.96
C LEU A 149 36.61 12.41 5.00
N ARG A 150 36.30 11.67 6.08
CA ARG A 150 37.27 11.37 7.14
C ARG A 150 38.41 10.50 6.64
N LEU A 151 38.12 9.49 5.82
CA LEU A 151 39.14 8.64 5.19
C LEU A 151 40.03 9.43 4.22
N ALA A 152 39.47 10.45 3.57
CA ALA A 152 40.23 11.40 2.74
C ALA A 152 40.99 12.46 3.58
N GLY A 153 40.92 12.42 4.91
CA GLY A 153 41.54 13.40 5.81
C GLY A 153 40.90 14.80 5.75
N LYS A 154 39.71 14.92 5.15
CA LYS A 154 38.97 16.18 5.00
C LYS A 154 38.02 16.40 6.19
N ALA A 155 37.84 17.66 6.54
CA ALA A 155 36.76 18.06 7.44
C ALA A 155 35.43 18.18 6.67
N PRO A 156 34.28 18.02 7.35
CA PRO A 156 32.97 18.30 6.76
C PRO A 156 32.94 19.73 6.19
N ASP A 157 32.59 19.85 4.92
CA ASP A 157 32.57 21.11 4.19
C ASP A 157 31.12 21.60 3.93
N GLY A 158 31.00 22.76 3.29
CA GLY A 158 29.69 23.33 2.93
C GLY A 158 28.83 22.38 2.07
N PRO A 159 29.37 21.78 0.99
CA PRO A 159 28.68 20.77 0.19
C PRO A 159 28.15 19.60 1.00
N PHE A 160 28.94 19.02 1.91
CA PHE A 160 28.50 17.96 2.82
C PHE A 160 27.28 18.37 3.66
N LEU A 161 27.34 19.54 4.28
CA LEU A 161 26.25 20.04 5.12
C LEU A 161 24.96 20.25 4.32
N LEU A 162 25.07 20.85 3.13
CA LEU A 162 23.93 21.07 2.25
C LEU A 162 23.33 19.74 1.78
N ARG A 163 24.14 18.82 1.25
CA ARG A 163 23.65 17.57 0.68
C ARG A 163 23.05 16.64 1.74
N SER A 164 23.64 16.57 2.93
CA SER A 164 23.11 15.81 4.06
C SER A 164 21.83 16.44 4.63
N GLY A 165 21.82 17.77 4.76
CA GLY A 165 20.66 18.52 5.25
C GLY A 165 19.45 18.39 4.31
N PHE A 166 19.66 18.54 3.00
CA PHE A 166 18.60 18.37 2.00
C PHE A 166 18.09 16.92 1.92
N LEU A 167 18.97 15.93 2.07
CA LEU A 167 18.59 14.52 2.10
C LEU A 167 17.69 14.23 3.31
N ALA A 168 18.07 14.70 4.50
CA ALA A 168 17.26 14.58 5.71
C ALA A 168 15.91 15.30 5.58
N LEU A 169 15.91 16.54 5.07
CA LEU A 169 14.69 17.31 4.83
C LEU A 169 13.76 16.60 3.85
N THR A 170 14.32 16.02 2.79
CA THR A 170 13.56 15.26 1.79
C THR A 170 12.93 14.01 2.40
N GLY A 171 13.68 13.26 3.21
CA GLY A 171 13.17 12.10 3.94
C GLY A 171 12.02 12.46 4.90
N ILE A 172 12.16 13.55 5.64
CA ILE A 172 11.13 14.06 6.56
C ILE A 172 9.89 14.51 5.78
N LEU A 173 10.06 15.34 4.74
CA LEU A 173 8.97 15.88 3.94
C LEU A 173 8.22 14.77 3.20
N ALA A 174 8.92 13.85 2.54
CA ALA A 174 8.29 12.74 1.83
C ALA A 174 7.53 11.82 2.81
N SER A 175 8.08 11.55 3.99
CA SER A 175 7.40 10.76 5.03
C SER A 175 6.16 11.47 5.54
N HIS A 176 6.22 12.80 5.71
CA HIS A 176 5.08 13.62 6.11
C HIS A 176 3.96 13.59 5.07
N LEU A 177 4.29 13.78 3.79
CA LEU A 177 3.33 13.72 2.69
C LEU A 177 2.67 12.34 2.59
N ARG A 178 3.45 11.27 2.77
CA ARG A 178 2.94 9.90 2.82
C ARG A 178 1.96 9.70 3.98
N GLU A 179 2.28 10.22 5.16
CA GLU A 179 1.44 10.09 6.36
C GLU A 179 0.13 10.89 6.20
N GLN A 180 0.21 12.11 5.64
CA GLN A 180 -0.97 12.90 5.32
C GLN A 180 -1.87 12.20 4.29
N ALA A 181 -1.28 11.69 3.21
CA ALA A 181 -2.02 10.96 2.17
C ALA A 181 -2.71 9.72 2.75
N TRP A 182 -2.02 8.97 3.61
CA TRP A 182 -2.59 7.80 4.28
C TRP A 182 -3.77 8.17 5.17
N ARG A 183 -3.64 9.21 6.00
CA ARG A 183 -4.72 9.69 6.88
C ARG A 183 -5.94 10.15 6.08
N ALA A 184 -5.72 10.90 5.01
CA ALA A 184 -6.80 11.36 4.14
C ALA A 184 -7.53 10.18 3.48
N GLN A 185 -6.78 9.19 3.00
CA GLN A 185 -7.35 7.99 2.38
C GLN A 185 -8.15 7.15 3.39
N SER A 186 -7.64 6.97 4.62
CA SER A 186 -8.35 6.26 5.68
C SER A 186 -9.63 7.00 6.09
N ALA A 187 -9.56 8.32 6.29
CA ALA A 187 -10.73 9.13 6.64
C ALA A 187 -11.82 9.07 5.57
N LEU A 188 -11.43 9.13 4.28
CA LEU A 188 -12.38 8.98 3.18
C LEU A 188 -13.04 7.59 3.17
N HIS A 189 -12.26 6.53 3.40
CA HIS A 189 -12.79 5.17 3.48
C HIS A 189 -13.79 4.99 4.63
N ASP A 190 -13.48 5.55 5.79
CA ASP A 190 -14.36 5.49 6.96
C ASP A 190 -15.65 6.29 6.72
N GLN A 191 -15.57 7.47 6.09
CA GLN A 191 -16.73 8.24 5.67
C GLN A 191 -17.60 7.49 4.67
N LEU A 192 -17.00 6.84 3.67
CA LEU A 192 -17.74 6.02 2.71
C LEU A 192 -18.44 4.86 3.40
N ARG A 193 -17.77 4.14 4.30
CA ARG A 193 -18.39 3.06 5.08
C ARG A 193 -19.56 3.55 5.92
N GLN A 194 -19.41 4.70 6.57
CA GLN A 194 -20.50 5.28 7.37
C GLN A 194 -21.68 5.71 6.50
N ALA A 195 -21.42 6.38 5.37
CA ALA A 195 -22.45 6.77 4.42
C ALA A 195 -23.17 5.56 3.83
N GLU A 196 -22.45 4.50 3.48
CA GLU A 196 -23.04 3.22 3.05
C GLU A 196 -23.90 2.60 4.15
N HIS A 197 -23.43 2.60 5.41
CA HIS A 197 -24.19 2.08 6.53
C HIS A 197 -25.50 2.86 6.72
N GLU A 198 -25.46 4.20 6.73
CA GLU A 198 -26.64 5.06 6.85
C GLU A 198 -27.61 4.94 5.66
N ALA A 199 -27.10 4.71 4.44
CA ALA A 199 -27.92 4.54 3.25
C ALA A 199 -28.60 3.16 3.19
N LEU A 200 -28.07 2.15 3.88
CA LEU A 200 -28.51 0.75 3.83
C LEU A 200 -29.19 0.25 5.11
N HIS A 201 -29.17 1.02 6.19
CA HIS A 201 -29.81 0.68 7.45
C HIS A 201 -30.88 1.69 7.82
N ASP A 202 -31.94 1.22 8.47
CA ASP A 202 -32.99 2.06 9.03
C ASP A 202 -32.48 2.73 10.31
N ARG A 203 -32.61 4.07 10.40
CA ARG A 203 -32.04 4.84 11.52
C ARG A 203 -32.72 4.56 12.86
N LEU A 204 -33.99 4.16 12.85
CA LEU A 204 -34.75 3.90 14.06
C LEU A 204 -34.39 2.54 14.67
N THR A 205 -34.39 1.49 13.83
CA THR A 205 -34.20 0.11 14.28
C THR A 205 -32.76 -0.38 14.18
N GLY A 206 -31.91 0.29 13.40
CA GLY A 206 -30.56 -0.16 13.06
C GLY A 206 -30.52 -1.39 12.14
N LEU A 207 -31.68 -1.89 11.71
CA LEU A 207 -31.80 -3.07 10.85
C LEU A 207 -31.57 -2.70 9.37
N PRO A 208 -31.21 -3.69 8.51
CA PRO A 208 -31.20 -3.51 7.06
C PRO A 208 -32.49 -2.87 6.56
N ASN A 209 -32.36 -1.77 5.82
CA ASN A 209 -33.52 -1.12 5.24
C ASN A 209 -34.03 -1.88 4.01
N ARG A 210 -35.12 -1.37 3.42
CA ARG A 210 -35.73 -1.97 2.22
C ARG A 210 -34.75 -2.09 1.04
N SER A 211 -33.86 -1.13 0.85
CA SER A 211 -32.87 -1.16 -0.23
C SER A 211 -31.87 -2.31 -0.03
N LEU A 212 -31.35 -2.49 1.19
CA LEU A 212 -30.45 -3.59 1.51
C LEU A 212 -31.15 -4.95 1.43
N LEU A 213 -32.40 -5.05 1.88
CA LEU A 213 -33.22 -6.25 1.74
C LEU A 213 -33.36 -6.67 0.27
N LEU A 214 -33.72 -5.74 -0.62
CA LEU A 214 -33.87 -6.04 -2.05
C LEU A 214 -32.55 -6.48 -2.68
N ASN A 215 -31.44 -5.84 -2.33
CA ASN A 215 -30.11 -6.23 -2.81
C ASN A 215 -29.77 -7.67 -2.38
N ARG A 216 -29.98 -8.01 -1.10
CA ARG A 216 -29.74 -9.38 -0.59
C ARG A 216 -30.65 -10.42 -1.22
N ILE A 217 -31.93 -10.10 -1.48
CA ILE A 217 -32.85 -11.00 -2.18
C ILE A 217 -32.33 -11.29 -3.59
N GLN A 218 -31.89 -10.27 -4.34
CA GLN A 218 -31.33 -10.47 -5.68
C GLN A 218 -30.09 -11.36 -5.67
N GLN A 219 -29.17 -11.14 -4.73
CA GLN A 219 -28.00 -11.98 -4.55
C GLN A 219 -28.38 -13.44 -4.21
N ALA A 220 -29.31 -13.61 -3.27
CA ALA A 220 -29.77 -14.93 -2.85
C ALA A 220 -30.45 -15.70 -3.99
N ILE A 221 -31.22 -15.03 -4.84
CA ILE A 221 -31.83 -15.63 -6.04
C ILE A 221 -30.74 -16.12 -7.01
N ALA A 222 -29.71 -15.29 -7.28
CA ALA A 222 -28.62 -15.68 -8.16
C ALA A 222 -27.86 -16.90 -7.62
N THR A 223 -27.51 -16.91 -6.34
CA THR A 223 -26.84 -18.05 -5.68
C THR A 223 -27.72 -19.31 -5.68
N ALA A 224 -29.03 -19.18 -5.46
CA ALA A 224 -29.97 -20.29 -5.52
C ALA A 224 -30.04 -20.91 -6.93
N SER A 225 -30.04 -20.08 -7.98
CA SER A 225 -30.00 -20.54 -9.38
C SER A 225 -28.70 -21.28 -9.71
N GLU A 226 -27.56 -20.84 -9.19
CA GLU A 226 -26.25 -21.49 -9.42
C GLU A 226 -26.10 -22.79 -8.64
N THR A 227 -26.58 -22.84 -7.39
CA THR A 227 -26.36 -23.97 -6.48
C THR A 227 -27.49 -25.00 -6.47
N GLY A 228 -28.63 -24.69 -7.09
CA GLY A 228 -29.84 -25.51 -7.05
C GLY A 228 -30.51 -25.57 -5.67
N ARG A 229 -30.11 -24.72 -4.71
CA ARG A 229 -30.71 -24.65 -3.38
C ARG A 229 -31.97 -23.78 -3.40
N GLY A 230 -33.00 -24.17 -2.65
CA GLY A 230 -34.24 -23.39 -2.49
C GLY A 230 -34.02 -22.13 -1.64
N LEU A 231 -34.77 -21.07 -1.96
CA LEU A 231 -34.83 -19.81 -1.20
C LEU A 231 -36.25 -19.59 -0.68
N ALA A 232 -36.39 -19.16 0.57
CA ALA A 232 -37.66 -18.74 1.16
C ALA A 232 -37.53 -17.33 1.77
N LEU A 233 -38.62 -16.55 1.70
CA LEU A 233 -38.72 -15.22 2.30
C LEU A 233 -39.91 -15.21 3.28
N LEU A 234 -39.66 -14.80 4.52
CA LEU A 234 -40.69 -14.59 5.54
C LEU A 234 -40.91 -13.09 5.71
N VAL A 235 -42.17 -12.66 5.63
CA VAL A 235 -42.60 -11.28 5.90
C VAL A 235 -43.48 -11.30 7.14
N VAL A 236 -43.15 -10.46 8.12
CA VAL A 236 -43.84 -10.37 9.42
C VAL A 236 -44.26 -8.92 9.63
N ASP A 237 -45.46 -8.72 10.16
CA ASP A 237 -45.98 -7.41 10.58
C ASP A 237 -46.37 -7.45 12.06
N LEU A 238 -46.40 -6.29 12.73
CA LEU A 238 -46.76 -6.18 14.14
C LEU A 238 -48.26 -5.93 14.30
N ASP A 239 -48.97 -6.91 14.85
CA ASP A 239 -50.40 -6.80 15.11
C ASP A 239 -50.75 -5.60 15.99
N ARG A 240 -51.75 -4.82 15.57
CA ARG A 240 -52.30 -3.66 16.30
C ARG A 240 -51.28 -2.59 16.68
N PHE A 241 -50.14 -2.50 15.99
CA PHE A 241 -49.14 -1.45 16.24
C PHE A 241 -49.70 -0.03 16.13
N LYS A 242 -50.71 0.18 15.28
CA LYS A 242 -51.43 1.45 15.17
C LYS A 242 -52.14 1.87 16.48
N GLU A 243 -52.76 0.93 17.19
CA GLU A 243 -53.44 1.22 18.47
C GLU A 243 -52.44 1.70 19.54
N VAL A 244 -51.21 1.17 19.51
CA VAL A 244 -50.12 1.63 20.39
C VAL A 244 -49.77 3.08 20.09
N ASN A 245 -49.60 3.44 18.83
CA ASN A 245 -49.32 4.81 18.41
C ASN A 245 -50.46 5.78 18.74
N ASP A 246 -51.70 5.36 18.54
CA ASP A 246 -52.89 6.20 18.78
C ASP A 246 -53.15 6.41 20.28
N THR A 247 -52.82 5.42 21.13
CA THR A 247 -53.07 5.47 22.58
C THR A 247 -51.93 6.10 23.38
N LEU A 248 -50.69 5.76 23.05
CA LEU A 248 -49.50 6.17 23.81
C LEU A 248 -48.69 7.26 23.10
N GLY A 249 -48.94 7.49 21.81
CA GLY A 249 -48.19 8.40 20.97
C GLY A 249 -47.04 7.72 20.22
N HIS A 250 -46.66 8.29 19.07
CA HIS A 250 -45.64 7.74 18.17
C HIS A 250 -44.29 7.47 18.85
N HIS A 251 -43.91 8.26 19.85
CA HIS A 251 -42.65 8.06 20.58
C HIS A 251 -42.56 6.66 21.22
N TYR A 252 -43.67 6.11 21.73
CA TYR A 252 -43.69 4.77 22.31
C TYR A 252 -43.62 3.68 21.24
N GLY A 253 -44.21 3.91 20.06
CA GLY A 253 -44.02 3.05 18.90
C GLY A 253 -42.56 2.99 18.45
N ASP A 254 -41.90 4.15 18.40
CA ASP A 254 -40.49 4.28 18.07
C ASP A 254 -39.58 3.58 19.08
N MET A 255 -39.96 3.51 20.36
CA MET A 255 -39.25 2.74 21.37
C MET A 255 -39.50 1.22 21.27
N LEU A 256 -40.68 0.81 20.77
CA LEU A 256 -41.06 -0.59 20.64
C LEU A 256 -40.37 -1.26 19.45
N LEU A 257 -40.27 -0.57 18.31
CA LEU A 257 -39.73 -1.12 17.06
C LEU A 257 -38.29 -1.69 17.21
N PRO A 258 -37.32 -1.01 17.84
CA PRO A 258 -35.98 -1.55 18.07
C PRO A 258 -35.99 -2.81 18.95
N GLN A 259 -36.87 -2.88 19.94
CA GLN A 259 -36.98 -4.03 20.83
C GLN A 259 -37.53 -5.25 20.11
N ALA A 260 -38.56 -5.06 19.27
CA ALA A 260 -39.11 -6.11 18.42
C ALA A 260 -38.04 -6.59 17.42
N GLY A 261 -37.36 -5.66 16.76
CA GLY A 261 -36.26 -5.95 15.84
C GLY A 261 -35.15 -6.78 16.46
N ALA A 262 -34.68 -6.40 17.65
CA ALA A 262 -33.66 -7.14 18.39
C ALA A 262 -34.08 -8.57 18.72
N ARG A 263 -35.34 -8.79 19.12
CA ARG A 263 -35.88 -10.13 19.38
C ARG A 263 -35.92 -10.99 18.12
N PHE A 264 -36.29 -10.41 16.97
CA PHE A 264 -36.26 -11.14 15.70
C PHE A 264 -34.84 -11.55 15.32
N VAL A 265 -33.86 -10.65 15.46
CA VAL A 265 -32.45 -10.97 15.17
C VAL A 265 -31.92 -12.08 16.08
N GLN A 266 -32.28 -12.07 17.37
CA GLN A 266 -31.88 -13.12 18.32
C GLN A 266 -32.51 -14.49 18.02
N ALA A 267 -33.70 -14.51 17.42
CA ALA A 267 -34.39 -15.74 17.06
C ALA A 267 -33.85 -16.38 15.77
N LEU A 268 -33.06 -15.63 14.98
CA LEU A 268 -32.43 -16.14 13.76
C LEU A 268 -31.11 -16.85 14.10
N PRO A 269 -30.80 -17.99 13.46
CA PRO A 269 -29.48 -18.61 13.60
C PRO A 269 -28.39 -17.62 13.19
N SER A 270 -27.30 -17.56 13.96
CA SER A 270 -26.11 -16.82 13.55
C SER A 270 -25.61 -17.38 12.21
N GLN A 271 -25.61 -16.55 11.16
CA GLN A 271 -25.01 -16.87 9.86
C GLN A 271 -23.49 -16.91 9.94
#